data_AF-A0A7Y7YU30-F1
#
_entry.id   AF-A0A7Y7YU30-F1
#
_cell.length_a   1.000
_cell.length_b   1.000
_cell.length_c   1.000
_cell.angle_alpha   90.00
_cell.angle_beta   90.00
_cell.angle_gamma   90.00
#
_symmetry.space_group_name_H-M   'P 1'
#
loop_
_entity.id
_entity.type
_entity.pdbx_description
1 polymer ?
#
loop_
_entity_poly.entity_id
_entity_poly.type
_entity_poly.pdbx_seq_one_letter_code
_entity_poly.pdbx_strand_id
1 'polypeptide(L)'
;MFDKGAKDMFDIELESAKNWAPACNHHAETDMARAEGMALYALSNGDIRRQEFDLMISRIQSIRLNRKAKDADTSRRDTQLRRAS
;
A
#
# COMPACT_ATOMS: atom_id res chain seq x y z
N MET A 1 -6.90 8.42 23.13
CA MET A 1 -5.94 7.31 23.15
C MET A 1 -5.17 7.37 21.83
N PHE A 2 -4.03 8.07 21.79
CA PHE A 2 -3.25 8.37 20.57
C PHE A 2 -1.80 7.88 20.71
N ASP A 3 -1.63 6.73 21.37
CA ASP A 3 -0.31 6.17 21.73
C ASP A 3 0.07 4.93 20.89
N LYS A 4 -0.50 4.80 19.68
CA LYS A 4 0.06 3.84 18.72
C LYS A 4 1.28 4.49 18.07
N GLY A 5 2.43 3.84 18.16
CA GLY A 5 3.66 4.33 17.53
C GLY A 5 3.45 4.50 16.03
N ALA A 6 4.10 5.51 15.44
CA ALA A 6 4.00 5.81 14.01
C ALA A 6 4.32 4.58 13.13
N LYS A 7 5.25 3.73 13.59
CA LYS A 7 5.61 2.47 12.95
C LYS A 7 4.48 1.43 12.99
N ASP A 8 3.76 1.32 14.10
CA ASP A 8 2.62 0.40 14.22
C ASP A 8 1.48 0.83 13.30
N MET A 9 1.20 2.14 13.26
CA MET A 9 0.22 2.71 12.35
C MET A 9 0.62 2.48 10.89
N PHE A 10 1.90 2.65 10.56
CA PHE A 10 2.42 2.29 9.23
C PHE A 10 2.11 0.82 8.88
N ASP A 11 2.43 -0.13 9.76
CA ASP A 11 2.22 -1.55 9.46
C ASP A 11 0.72 -1.90 9.36
N ILE A 12 -0.15 -1.26 10.16
CA ILE A 12 -1.62 -1.42 10.07
C ILE A 12 -2.15 -0.94 8.73
N GLU A 13 -1.81 0.29 8.32
CA GLU A 13 -2.28 0.87 7.05
C GLU A 13 -1.72 0.08 5.85
N LEU A 14 -0.45 -0.35 5.94
CA LEU A 14 0.18 -1.15 4.90
C LEU A 14 -0.46 -2.53 4.77
N GLU A 15 -0.87 -3.16 5.88
CA GLU A 15 -1.59 -4.43 5.85
C GLU A 15 -3.01 -4.26 5.31
N SER A 16 -3.71 -3.18 5.69
CA SER A 16 -5.01 -2.82 5.12
C SER A 16 -4.94 -2.66 3.60
N ALA A 17 -3.92 -1.96 3.08
CA ALA A 17 -3.70 -1.77 1.65
C ALA A 17 -3.57 -3.07 0.84
N LYS A 18 -3.00 -4.14 1.44
CA LYS A 18 -2.87 -5.45 0.78
C LYS A 18 -4.20 -6.19 0.66
N ASN A 19 -5.09 -5.99 1.62
CA ASN A 19 -6.29 -6.79 1.80
C ASN A 19 -7.49 -6.29 0.99
N TRP A 20 -7.42 -5.08 0.43
CA TRP A 20 -8.45 -4.60 -0.50
C TRP A 20 -8.53 -5.46 -1.77
N ALA A 21 -9.75 -5.75 -2.21
CA ALA A 21 -10.01 -6.40 -3.48
C ALA A 21 -9.36 -5.61 -4.65
N PRO A 22 -9.01 -6.27 -5.78
CA PRO A 22 -8.40 -5.58 -6.93
C PRO A 22 -9.24 -4.41 -7.45
N ALA A 23 -10.56 -4.59 -7.55
CA ALA A 23 -11.51 -3.55 -7.96
C ALA A 23 -11.53 -2.31 -7.05
N CYS A 24 -11.05 -2.43 -5.80
CA CYS A 24 -11.03 -1.36 -4.81
C CYS A 24 -9.68 -0.63 -4.75
N ASN A 25 -9.03 -0.44 -5.90
CA ASN A 25 -7.65 0.06 -5.94
C ASN A 25 -7.48 1.46 -5.34
N HIS A 26 -8.50 2.33 -5.44
CA HIS A 26 -8.43 3.66 -4.83
C HIS A 26 -8.34 3.59 -3.29
N HIS A 27 -9.02 2.62 -2.65
CA HIS A 27 -8.98 2.47 -1.19
C HIS A 27 -7.59 2.03 -0.73
N ALA A 28 -6.99 1.09 -1.47
CA ALA A 28 -5.62 0.68 -1.22
C ALA A 28 -4.62 1.83 -1.39
N GLU A 29 -4.79 2.70 -2.38
CA GLU A 29 -3.94 3.90 -2.53
C GLU A 29 -4.11 4.89 -1.38
N THR A 30 -5.33 5.08 -0.87
CA THR A 30 -5.56 5.91 0.33
C THR A 30 -4.81 5.36 1.55
N ASP A 31 -4.89 4.06 1.80
CA ASP A 31 -4.19 3.43 2.92
C ASP A 31 -2.66 3.48 2.72
N MET A 32 -2.16 3.28 1.50
CA MET A 32 -0.75 3.48 1.18
C MET A 32 -0.28 4.92 1.41
N ALA A 33 -1.08 5.93 1.04
CA ALA A 33 -0.76 7.33 1.31
C ALA A 33 -0.71 7.64 2.82
N ARG A 34 -1.60 7.03 3.61
CA ARG A 34 -1.53 7.12 5.08
C ARG A 34 -0.26 6.48 5.62
N ALA A 35 0.11 5.30 5.13
CA ALA A 35 1.36 4.65 5.49
C ALA A 35 2.58 5.52 5.13
N GLU A 36 2.62 6.12 3.93
CA GLU A 36 3.66 7.08 3.52
C GLU A 36 3.75 8.26 4.53
N GLY A 37 2.60 8.81 4.94
CA GLY A 37 2.54 9.86 5.96
C GLY A 37 3.07 9.43 7.33
N MET A 38 2.74 8.21 7.78
CA MET A 38 3.24 7.67 9.05
C MET A 38 4.77 7.45 9.01
N ALA A 39 5.31 6.97 7.89
CA ALA A 39 6.75 6.81 7.71
C ALA A 39 7.48 8.16 7.75
N LEU A 40 6.93 9.19 7.10
CA LEU A 40 7.50 10.54 7.12
C LEU A 40 7.44 11.17 8.52
N TYR A 41 6.33 10.97 9.23
CA TYR A 41 6.17 11.42 10.60
C TYR A 41 7.19 10.77 11.54
N ALA A 42 7.35 9.45 11.47
CA ALA A 42 8.36 8.71 12.23
C ALA A 42 9.78 9.20 11.95
N LEU A 43 10.12 9.47 10.69
CA LEU A 43 11.42 10.03 10.32
C LEU A 43 11.63 11.43 10.90
N SER A 44 10.61 12.28 10.82
CA SER A 44 10.67 13.68 11.28
C SER A 44 10.82 13.78 12.80
N ASN A 45 10.21 12.85 13.54
CA ASN A 45 10.35 12.75 14.99
C ASN A 45 11.67 12.10 15.45
N GLY A 46 12.43 11.52 14.52
CA GLY A 46 13.65 10.77 14.85
C GLY A 46 13.40 9.36 15.39
N ASP A 47 12.18 8.84 15.28
CA ASP A 47 11.80 7.48 15.71
C ASP A 47 12.43 6.40 14.83
N ILE A 48 12.74 6.75 13.58
CA ILE A 48 13.41 5.88 12.62
C ILE A 48 14.53 6.64 11.90
N ARG A 49 15.53 5.89 11.42
CA ARG A 49 16.61 6.46 10.60
C ARG A 49 16.22 6.51 9.13
N ARG A 50 16.97 7.30 8.34
CA ARG A 50 16.74 7.43 6.89
C ARG A 50 16.72 6.08 6.17
N GLN A 51 17.62 5.16 6.52
CA GLN A 51 17.66 3.82 5.93
C GLN A 51 16.36 3.03 6.18
N GLU A 52 15.78 3.14 7.38
CA GLU A 52 14.51 2.47 7.70
C GLU A 52 13.34 3.10 6.95
N PHE A 53 13.33 4.44 6.85
CA PHE A 53 12.36 5.15 6.03
C PHE A 53 12.41 4.67 4.57
N ASP A 54 13.59 4.60 3.96
CA ASP A 54 13.74 4.16 2.58
C ASP A 54 13.23 2.71 2.38
N LEU A 55 13.45 1.81 3.36
CA LEU A 55 12.88 0.46 3.38
C LEU A 55 11.35 0.47 3.47
N MET A 56 10.78 1.33 4.30
CA MET A 56 9.33 1.47 4.45
C MET A 56 8.67 1.95 3.15
N ILE A 57 9.26 2.95 2.49
CA ILE A 57 8.79 3.43 1.18
C ILE A 57 8.90 2.36 0.10
N SER A 58 9.99 1.58 0.08
CA SER A 58 10.16 0.46 -0.84
C SER A 58 9.05 -0.60 -0.68
N ARG A 59 8.63 -0.91 0.56
CA ARG A 59 7.50 -1.81 0.83
C ARG A 59 6.19 -1.30 0.23
N ILE A 60 5.91 0.00 0.34
CA ILE A 60 4.72 0.62 -0.27
C ILE A 60 4.75 0.48 -1.79
N GLN A 61 5.89 0.80 -2.41
CA GLN A 61 6.07 0.69 -3.86
C GLN A 61 5.87 -0.74 -4.36
N SER A 62 6.39 -1.73 -3.62
CA SER A 62 6.19 -3.15 -3.94
C SER A 62 4.70 -3.55 -3.96
N ILE A 63 3.93 -3.10 -2.97
CA ILE A 63 2.48 -3.36 -2.93
C ILE A 63 1.79 -2.67 -4.11
N ARG A 64 2.10 -1.40 -4.38
CA ARG A 64 1.55 -0.65 -5.52
C ARG A 64 1.79 -1.37 -6.85
N LEU A 65 3.00 -1.90 -7.06
CA LEU A 65 3.33 -2.69 -8.26
C LEU A 65 2.55 -4.00 -8.34
N ASN A 66 2.47 -4.75 -7.25
CA ASN A 66 1.73 -6.01 -7.20
C ASN A 66 0.24 -5.81 -7.47
N ARG A 67 -0.34 -4.71 -6.98
CA ARG A 67 -1.75 -4.38 -7.23
C ARG A 67 -2.00 -4.00 -8.68
N LYS A 68 -1.15 -3.16 -9.28
CA LYS A 68 -1.22 -2.84 -10.72
C LYS A 68 -1.13 -4.09 -11.61
N ALA A 69 -0.29 -5.05 -11.24
CA ALA A 69 -0.18 -6.31 -11.96
C ALA A 69 -1.47 -7.15 -11.88
N LYS A 70 -2.12 -7.21 -10.70
CA LYS A 70 -3.39 -7.93 -10.50
C LYS A 70 -4.55 -7.31 -11.31
N ASP A 71 -4.63 -5.98 -11.35
CA ASP A 71 -5.64 -5.27 -12.14
C ASP A 71 -5.49 -5.54 -13.65
N ALA A 72 -4.25 -5.54 -14.13
CA ALA A 72 -3.95 -5.84 -15.52
C ALA A 72 -4.32 -7.29 -15.90
N ASP A 73 -4.07 -8.27 -15.02
CA ASP A 73 -4.46 -9.66 -15.25
C ASP A 73 -5.98 -9.84 -15.27
N THR A 74 -6.69 -9.18 -14.34
CA THR A 74 -8.15 -9.22 -14.26
C THR A 74 -8.78 -8.63 -15.54
N SER A 75 -8.29 -7.47 -15.98
CA SER A 75 -8.74 -6.81 -17.21
C SER A 75 -8.53 -7.69 -18.46
N ARG A 76 -7.41 -8.43 -18.51
CA ARG A 76 -7.11 -9.36 -19.60
C ARG A 76 -8.08 -10.55 -19.61
N ARG A 77 -8.33 -11.17 -18.46
CA ARG A 77 -9.27 -12.30 -18.34
C ARG A 77 -10.69 -11.90 -18.74
N ASP A 78 -11.16 -10.74 -18.26
CA ASP A 78 -12.49 -10.23 -18.61
C ASP A 78 -12.62 -9.98 -20.12
N THR A 79 -11.57 -9.47 -20.75
CA THR A 79 -11.53 -9.25 -22.20
C THR A 79 -11.57 -10.57 -22.97
N GLN A 80 -10.87 -11.61 -22.49
CA GLN A 80 -10.89 -12.94 -23.12
C GLN A 80 -12.27 -13.60 -23.01
N LEU A 81 -12.90 -13.55 -21.84
CA LEU A 81 -14.24 -14.10 -21.62
C LEU A 81 -15.29 -13.45 -22.54
N ARG A 82 -15.24 -12.12 -22.69
CA ARG A 82 -16.15 -11.37 -23.59
C ARG A 82 -15.97 -11.71 -25.07
N ARG A 83 -14.79 -12.16 -25.50
CA ARG A 83 -14.54 -12.56 -26.89
C ARG A 83 -14.97 -13.99 -27.19
N ALA A 84 -15.14 -14.82 -26.16
CA ALA A 84 -15.54 -16.22 -26.28
C ALA A 84 -17.05 -16.46 -26.14
N SER A 85 -17.81 -15.41 -25.78
CA SER A 85 -19.29 -15.40 -25.74
C SER A 85 -19.85 -14.74 -27.00
#